data_AF-A0A1I6J8F0-F1
#
_entry.id   AF-A0A1I6J8F0-F1
#
_cell.length_a   1.000
_cell.length_b   1.000
_cell.length_c   1.000
_cell.angle_alpha   90.00
_cell.angle_beta   90.00
_cell.angle_gamma   90.00
#
_symmetry.space_group_name_H-M   'P 1'
#
loop_
_entity.id
_entity.type
_entity.pdbx_description
1 polymer ?
#
loop_
_entity_poly.entity_id
_entity_poly.type
_entity_poly.pdbx_seq_one_letter_code
_entity_poly.pdbx_strand_id
1 'polypeptide(L)'
;MKTDSTEDIILKYSARGMPVLRQYLAEHYCRQAAEEILTWPKGCVVLTTGFYVNGAAETDGPSGTAVVAKVLQGLGYRPVIVTDENCKGYFEPERIETVYLSMQADDDSCRTLLRNLNPVGMISIERCGKNVKEDYANMRGISIREHTAPCDRMFELCEVPTIGVGDGGNEIGMGNLKDVILEKLELTPCRIRTDRLVIATVSNWGAYGIASELEALTGKTVFSRIDGSHVTQFVEDFLQRTVDLGSVDGLSGERIVKVDGFERSVELEILSLLASKLKRNPRPDQSFQR
;
A
#
# COMPACT_ATOMS: atom_id res chain seq x y z
N MET A 1 28.72 0.81 -11.71
CA MET A 1 27.94 0.32 -10.55
C MET A 1 26.60 -0.14 -11.07
N LYS A 2 26.17 -1.37 -10.75
CA LYS A 2 24.82 -1.84 -11.08
C LYS A 2 23.83 -0.91 -10.36
N THR A 3 22.85 -0.36 -11.07
CA THR A 3 21.75 0.39 -10.44
C THR A 3 20.80 -0.63 -9.83
N ASP A 4 20.59 -0.56 -8.52
CA ASP A 4 19.61 -1.39 -7.82
C ASP A 4 18.22 -1.21 -8.46
N SER A 5 17.50 -2.32 -8.65
CA SER A 5 16.10 -2.29 -9.08
C SER A 5 15.22 -1.70 -7.97
N THR A 6 13.97 -1.35 -8.31
CA THR A 6 13.01 -0.86 -7.31
C THR A 6 12.76 -1.92 -6.24
N GLU A 7 12.66 -3.18 -6.66
CA GLU A 7 12.52 -4.33 -5.77
C GLU A 7 13.74 -4.53 -4.87
N ASP A 8 14.97 -4.34 -5.37
CA ASP A 8 16.19 -4.42 -4.55
C ASP A 8 16.19 -3.36 -3.43
N ILE A 9 15.61 -2.19 -3.68
CA ILE A 9 15.52 -1.10 -2.70
C ILE A 9 14.46 -1.43 -1.62
N ILE A 10 13.24 -1.77 -2.00
CA ILE A 10 12.13 -2.01 -1.05
C ILE A 10 12.29 -3.34 -0.28
N LEU A 11 13.14 -4.24 -0.78
CA LEU A 11 13.50 -5.49 -0.11
C LEU A 11 14.84 -5.41 0.63
N LYS A 12 15.49 -4.24 0.70
CA LYS A 12 16.84 -4.08 1.26
C LYS A 12 17.01 -4.65 2.67
N TYR A 13 15.98 -4.52 3.51
CA TYR A 13 15.99 -5.00 4.90
C TYR A 13 15.10 -6.24 5.09
N SER A 14 14.84 -6.99 4.00
CA SER A 14 13.82 -8.03 3.96
C SER A 14 13.88 -9.01 5.12
N ALA A 15 12.72 -9.20 5.74
CA ALA A 15 12.45 -10.16 6.80
C ALA A 15 11.16 -10.95 6.47
N ARG A 16 10.61 -11.66 7.47
CA ARG A 16 9.25 -12.25 7.44
C ARG A 16 8.92 -13.14 6.23
N GLY A 17 9.92 -13.78 5.65
CA GLY A 17 9.72 -14.67 4.51
C GLY A 17 9.62 -13.98 3.14
N MET A 18 9.71 -12.66 3.07
CA MET A 18 9.69 -11.92 1.79
C MET A 18 10.79 -12.36 0.81
N PRO A 19 12.03 -12.70 1.22
CA PRO A 19 13.03 -13.27 0.31
C PRO A 19 12.61 -14.61 -0.30
N VAL A 20 11.82 -15.40 0.44
CA VAL A 20 11.29 -16.67 -0.05
C VAL A 20 10.16 -16.41 -1.03
N LEU A 21 9.20 -15.56 -0.66
CA LEU A 21 8.06 -15.23 -1.52
C LEU A 21 8.49 -14.55 -2.83
N ARG A 22 9.53 -13.71 -2.79
CA ARG A 22 10.09 -13.02 -3.96
C ARG A 22 10.41 -13.96 -5.13
N GLN A 23 10.78 -15.21 -4.86
CA GLN A 23 11.11 -16.22 -5.88
C GLN A 23 9.90 -16.66 -6.71
N TYR A 24 8.69 -16.38 -6.22
CA TYR A 24 7.42 -16.75 -6.86
C TYR A 24 6.73 -15.56 -7.52
N LEU A 25 7.29 -14.35 -7.42
CA LEU A 25 6.80 -13.18 -8.14
C LEU A 25 7.61 -12.95 -9.43
N ALA A 26 6.93 -12.37 -10.42
CA ALA A 26 7.57 -11.87 -11.61
C ALA A 26 8.63 -10.81 -11.28
N GLU A 27 9.65 -10.68 -12.12
CA GLU A 27 10.60 -9.57 -12.00
C GLU A 27 9.91 -8.23 -12.25
N HIS A 28 10.39 -7.17 -11.58
CA HIS A 28 9.88 -5.81 -11.76
C HIS A 28 8.38 -5.64 -11.46
N TYR A 29 7.86 -6.33 -10.44
CA TYR A 29 6.45 -6.29 -10.08
C TYR A 29 5.95 -4.88 -9.70
N CYS A 30 6.79 -4.00 -9.15
CA CYS A 30 6.41 -2.60 -8.91
C CYS A 30 6.16 -1.86 -10.22
N ARG A 31 7.02 -2.10 -11.22
CA ARG A 31 6.87 -1.51 -12.54
C ARG A 31 5.63 -2.04 -13.25
N GLN A 32 5.38 -3.34 -13.19
CA GLN A 32 4.18 -3.95 -13.78
C GLN A 32 2.89 -3.42 -13.13
N ALA A 33 2.89 -3.23 -11.80
CA ALA A 33 1.78 -2.59 -11.09
C ALA A 33 1.57 -1.14 -11.56
N ALA A 34 2.64 -0.36 -11.75
CA ALA A 34 2.56 0.99 -12.27
C ALA A 34 2.07 1.04 -13.73
N GLU A 35 2.54 0.13 -14.59
CA GLU A 35 2.08 -0.01 -15.98
C GLU A 35 0.58 -0.36 -16.02
N GLU A 36 0.12 -1.28 -15.18
CA GLU A 36 -1.30 -1.62 -15.00
C GLU A 36 -2.13 -0.38 -14.65
N ILE A 37 -1.73 0.40 -13.64
CA ILE A 37 -2.42 1.64 -13.23
C ILE A 37 -2.55 2.62 -14.41
N LEU A 38 -1.50 2.75 -15.23
CA LEU A 38 -1.50 3.67 -16.36
C LEU A 38 -2.42 3.23 -17.51
N THR A 39 -2.88 1.96 -17.52
CA THR A 39 -3.92 1.51 -18.46
C THR A 39 -5.33 1.91 -18.03
N TRP A 40 -5.54 2.25 -16.75
CA TRP A 40 -6.87 2.57 -16.25
C TRP A 40 -7.38 3.90 -16.79
N PRO A 41 -8.68 4.00 -17.13
CA PRO A 41 -9.31 5.28 -17.44
C PRO A 41 -9.09 6.29 -16.31
N LYS A 42 -9.04 7.59 -16.62
CA LYS A 42 -9.01 8.61 -15.56
C LYS A 42 -10.35 8.60 -14.83
N GLY A 43 -10.32 8.36 -13.53
CA GLY A 43 -11.52 8.19 -12.71
C GLY A 43 -11.19 7.89 -11.26
N CYS A 44 -12.16 7.33 -10.54
CA CYS A 44 -12.02 7.02 -9.13
C CYS A 44 -11.10 5.81 -8.93
N VAL A 45 -10.00 5.97 -8.19
CA VAL A 45 -9.16 4.84 -7.75
C VAL A 45 -9.39 4.63 -6.26
N VAL A 46 -9.88 3.47 -5.87
CA VAL A 46 -10.08 3.17 -4.45
C VAL A 46 -8.79 2.63 -3.85
N LEU A 47 -8.35 3.21 -2.74
CA LEU A 47 -7.21 2.77 -1.97
C LEU A 47 -7.68 2.26 -0.61
N THR A 48 -7.25 1.07 -0.17
CA THR A 48 -7.60 0.54 1.16
C THR A 48 -6.35 0.35 2.01
N THR A 49 -6.40 0.73 3.28
CA THR A 49 -5.26 0.62 4.20
C THR A 49 -5.71 0.62 5.66
N GLY A 50 -4.74 0.46 6.56
CA GLY A 50 -4.90 0.39 8.00
C GLY A 50 -4.94 -1.05 8.47
N PHE A 51 -4.02 -1.38 9.38
CA PHE A 51 -3.96 -2.67 10.06
C PHE A 51 -4.06 -2.44 11.57
N TYR A 52 -4.91 -3.21 12.25
CA TYR A 52 -5.17 -3.00 13.67
C TYR A 52 -4.07 -3.60 14.56
N VAL A 53 -3.48 -2.77 15.43
CA VAL A 53 -2.52 -3.16 16.47
C VAL A 53 -2.85 -2.40 17.76
N ASN A 54 -3.07 -3.15 18.84
CA ASN A 54 -3.23 -2.62 20.21
C ASN A 54 -4.15 -1.39 20.37
N GLY A 55 -5.29 -1.37 19.69
CA GLY A 55 -6.29 -0.29 19.83
C GLY A 55 -6.14 0.86 18.84
N ALA A 56 -5.23 0.75 17.86
CA ALA A 56 -5.02 1.76 16.83
C ALA A 56 -4.69 1.12 15.47
N ALA A 57 -4.68 1.93 14.42
CA ALA A 57 -4.06 1.55 13.16
C ALA A 57 -2.54 1.69 13.26
N GLU A 58 -1.80 0.72 12.74
CA GLU A 58 -0.35 0.79 12.71
C GLU A 58 0.18 1.83 11.71
N THR A 59 1.48 2.13 11.81
CA THR A 59 2.18 3.10 10.97
C THR A 59 2.51 2.56 9.58
N ASP A 60 2.55 1.24 9.39
CA ASP A 60 2.65 0.63 8.06
C ASP A 60 1.30 0.61 7.34
N GLY A 61 1.30 1.00 6.07
CA GLY A 61 0.11 1.21 5.24
C GLY A 61 -0.25 2.67 4.98
N PRO A 62 -0.58 3.47 6.02
CA PRO A 62 -1.11 4.82 5.82
C PRO A 62 -0.19 5.76 5.04
N SER A 63 1.11 5.83 5.33
CA SER A 63 1.99 6.77 4.62
C SER A 63 2.24 6.36 3.17
N GLY A 64 2.38 5.06 2.91
CA GLY A 64 2.40 4.48 1.56
C GLY A 64 1.15 4.83 0.77
N THR A 65 -0.01 4.68 1.40
CA THR A 65 -1.31 5.02 0.81
C THR A 65 -1.44 6.50 0.52
N ALA A 66 -1.02 7.37 1.44
CA ALA A 66 -1.00 8.81 1.23
C ALA A 66 -0.12 9.18 0.03
N VAL A 67 1.09 8.64 -0.06
CA VAL A 67 2.00 8.87 -1.19
C VAL A 67 1.37 8.43 -2.52
N VAL A 68 0.82 7.22 -2.59
CA VAL A 68 0.15 6.72 -3.80
C VAL A 68 -1.05 7.59 -4.17
N ALA A 69 -1.87 8.00 -3.21
CA ALA A 69 -2.99 8.91 -3.46
C ALA A 69 -2.50 10.25 -4.05
N LYS A 70 -1.50 10.90 -3.46
CA LYS A 70 -0.97 12.17 -3.96
C LYS A 70 -0.38 12.04 -5.37
N VAL A 71 0.31 10.95 -5.65
CA VAL A 71 0.84 10.63 -6.98
C VAL A 71 -0.29 10.45 -7.99
N LEU A 72 -1.33 9.70 -7.63
CA LEU A 72 -2.52 9.50 -8.47
C LEU A 72 -3.24 10.83 -8.77
N GLN A 73 -3.37 11.74 -7.77
CA GLN A 73 -3.89 13.09 -7.98
C GLN A 73 -3.03 13.86 -8.99
N GLY A 74 -1.71 13.84 -8.84
CA GLY A 74 -0.77 14.49 -9.78
C GLY A 74 -0.82 13.92 -11.21
N LEU A 75 -1.29 12.67 -11.36
CA LEU A 75 -1.51 12.00 -12.64
C LEU A 75 -2.95 12.16 -13.19
N GLY A 76 -3.81 12.90 -12.49
CA GLY A 76 -5.18 13.22 -12.92
C GLY A 76 -6.23 12.15 -12.58
N TYR A 77 -5.94 11.23 -11.66
CA TYR A 77 -6.95 10.33 -11.09
C TYR A 77 -7.64 10.99 -9.89
N ARG A 78 -8.77 10.42 -9.46
CA ARG A 78 -9.46 10.77 -8.21
C ARG A 78 -9.26 9.63 -7.19
N PRO A 79 -8.20 9.64 -6.38
CA PRO A 79 -8.05 8.64 -5.34
C PRO A 79 -9.08 8.87 -4.23
N VAL A 80 -9.67 7.77 -3.75
CA VAL A 80 -10.55 7.75 -2.57
C VAL A 80 -10.04 6.67 -1.64
N ILE A 81 -9.70 7.03 -0.41
CA ILE A 81 -9.26 6.08 0.61
C ILE A 81 -10.50 5.50 1.28
N VAL A 82 -10.61 4.17 1.29
CA VAL A 82 -11.61 3.43 2.06
C VAL A 82 -10.89 2.68 3.18
N THR A 83 -11.13 3.11 4.41
CA THR A 83 -10.50 2.57 5.62
C THR A 83 -11.53 2.48 6.74
N ASP A 84 -11.13 2.15 7.96
CA ASP A 84 -12.00 2.17 9.13
C ASP A 84 -11.63 3.27 10.12
N GLU A 85 -12.45 3.44 11.15
CA GLU A 85 -12.33 4.53 12.13
C GLU A 85 -10.99 4.52 12.89
N ASN A 86 -10.20 3.44 12.83
CA ASN A 86 -8.86 3.44 13.44
C ASN A 86 -7.90 4.40 12.73
N CYS A 87 -8.12 4.71 11.45
CA CYS A 87 -7.34 5.66 10.66
C CYS A 87 -7.96 7.08 10.63
N LYS A 88 -8.89 7.38 11.54
CA LYS A 88 -9.65 8.63 11.50
C LYS A 88 -8.75 9.87 11.55
N GLY A 89 -8.92 10.76 10.57
CA GLY A 89 -8.23 12.05 10.51
C GLY A 89 -6.82 11.99 9.91
N TYR A 90 -6.36 10.82 9.44
CA TYR A 90 -5.01 10.67 8.90
C TYR A 90 -4.87 11.38 7.55
N PHE A 91 -5.90 11.30 6.69
CA PHE A 91 -5.79 11.62 5.27
C PHE A 91 -6.48 12.93 4.87
N GLU A 92 -7.50 13.36 5.61
CA GLU A 92 -8.23 14.59 5.33
C GLU A 92 -7.37 15.85 5.37
N PRO A 93 -6.37 16.00 6.29
CA PRO A 93 -5.47 17.13 6.25
C PRO A 93 -4.65 17.21 4.94
N GLU A 94 -4.39 16.07 4.28
CA GLU A 94 -3.73 15.99 2.97
C GLU A 94 -4.68 16.21 1.79
N ARG A 95 -5.95 16.54 2.08
CA ARG A 95 -7.03 16.75 1.10
C ARG A 95 -7.26 15.52 0.21
N ILE A 96 -7.20 14.34 0.82
CA ILE A 96 -7.54 13.08 0.17
C ILE A 96 -8.96 12.68 0.61
N GLU A 97 -9.84 12.42 -0.35
CA GLU A 97 -11.20 11.95 -0.08
C GLU A 97 -11.13 10.62 0.67
N THR A 98 -11.79 10.54 1.82
CA THR A 98 -11.71 9.40 2.73
C THR A 98 -13.11 8.95 3.13
N VAL A 99 -13.36 7.65 3.06
CA VAL A 99 -14.60 6.99 3.45
C VAL A 99 -14.30 5.97 4.54
N TYR A 100 -15.02 6.08 5.66
CA TYR A 100 -14.92 5.14 6.77
C TYR A 100 -15.95 4.02 6.61
N LEU A 101 -15.48 2.81 6.30
CA LEU A 101 -16.28 1.61 6.25
C LEU A 101 -16.54 1.10 7.67
N SER A 102 -17.79 0.77 7.97
CA SER A 102 -18.16 0.19 9.27
C SER A 102 -17.50 -1.16 9.48
N MET A 103 -17.08 -1.44 10.72
CA MET A 103 -16.61 -2.78 11.15
C MET A 103 -17.68 -3.87 10.93
N GLN A 104 -18.96 -3.46 10.91
CA GLN A 104 -20.11 -4.35 10.71
C GLN A 104 -20.66 -4.27 9.28
N ALA A 105 -19.91 -3.71 8.32
CA ALA A 105 -20.34 -3.66 6.94
C ALA A 105 -20.55 -5.07 6.37
N ASP A 106 -21.57 -5.23 5.56
CA ASP A 106 -21.89 -6.45 4.85
C ASP A 106 -21.63 -6.30 3.34
N ASP A 107 -21.94 -7.34 2.57
CA ASP A 107 -21.78 -7.33 1.12
C ASP A 107 -22.62 -6.24 0.46
N ASP A 108 -23.84 -5.97 0.95
CA ASP A 108 -24.71 -4.94 0.37
C ASP A 108 -24.17 -3.53 0.61
N SER A 109 -23.60 -3.28 1.79
CA SER A 109 -22.87 -2.05 2.10
C SER A 109 -21.66 -1.89 1.18
N CYS A 110 -20.87 -2.94 0.98
CA CYS A 110 -19.70 -2.93 0.09
C CYS A 110 -20.09 -2.69 -1.39
N ARG A 111 -21.13 -3.38 -1.88
CA ARG A 111 -21.67 -3.17 -3.24
C ARG A 111 -22.22 -1.77 -3.44
N THR A 112 -22.88 -1.22 -2.43
CA THR A 112 -23.40 0.15 -2.47
C THR A 112 -22.27 1.16 -2.54
N LEU A 113 -21.22 0.98 -1.73
CA LEU A 113 -20.04 1.82 -1.78
C LEU A 113 -19.33 1.74 -3.14
N LEU A 114 -19.11 0.53 -3.67
CA LEU A 114 -18.53 0.33 -5.00
C LEU A 114 -19.34 1.02 -6.10
N ARG A 115 -20.68 0.90 -6.08
CA ARG A 115 -21.56 1.58 -7.05
C ARG A 115 -21.47 3.10 -6.95
N ASN A 116 -21.43 3.64 -5.74
CA ASN A 116 -21.37 5.09 -5.51
C ASN A 116 -20.02 5.67 -5.93
N LEU A 117 -18.93 4.96 -5.64
CA LEU A 117 -17.58 5.40 -6.01
C LEU A 117 -17.28 5.18 -7.50
N ASN A 118 -17.88 4.13 -8.08
CA ASN A 118 -17.67 3.67 -9.46
C ASN A 118 -16.17 3.64 -9.83
N PRO A 119 -15.36 2.80 -9.14
CA PRO A 119 -13.92 2.80 -9.31
C PRO A 119 -13.52 2.37 -10.73
N VAL A 120 -12.34 2.78 -11.16
CA VAL A 120 -11.66 2.32 -12.38
C VAL A 120 -10.52 1.34 -12.08
N GLY A 121 -10.15 1.23 -10.80
CA GLY A 121 -9.16 0.31 -10.27
C GLY A 121 -9.11 0.41 -8.74
N MET A 122 -8.56 -0.63 -8.09
CA MET A 122 -8.45 -0.70 -6.64
C MET A 122 -7.05 -1.11 -6.20
N ILE A 123 -6.56 -0.53 -5.10
CA ILE A 123 -5.24 -0.84 -4.54
C ILE A 123 -5.39 -1.04 -3.03
N SER A 124 -4.93 -2.18 -2.52
CA SER A 124 -4.80 -2.42 -1.08
C SER A 124 -3.35 -2.28 -0.65
N ILE A 125 -3.10 -1.60 0.47
CA ILE A 125 -1.78 -1.38 1.05
C ILE A 125 -1.87 -1.63 2.56
N GLU A 126 -1.22 -2.69 3.05
CA GLU A 126 -1.23 -3.08 4.46
C GLU A 126 -2.64 -3.13 5.06
N ARG A 127 -3.50 -3.92 4.42
CA ARG A 127 -4.87 -4.13 4.88
C ARG A 127 -5.10 -5.61 5.09
N CYS A 128 -5.42 -5.99 6.33
CA CYS A 128 -5.76 -7.37 6.65
C CYS A 128 -6.93 -7.85 5.79
N GLY A 129 -6.77 -9.02 5.16
CA GLY A 129 -7.84 -9.71 4.45
C GLY A 129 -8.25 -10.98 5.19
N LYS A 130 -9.46 -11.50 4.92
CA LYS A 130 -9.86 -12.80 5.45
C LYS A 130 -8.83 -13.85 5.09
N ASN A 131 -8.44 -14.64 6.07
CA ASN A 131 -7.57 -15.78 5.90
C ASN A 131 -8.36 -17.02 5.46
N VAL A 132 -7.66 -18.13 5.20
CA VAL A 132 -8.27 -19.41 4.80
C VAL A 132 -9.21 -20.05 5.85
N LYS A 133 -9.28 -19.49 7.06
CA LYS A 133 -10.21 -19.87 8.12
C LYS A 133 -11.38 -18.88 8.28
N GLU A 134 -11.60 -18.04 7.27
CA GLU A 134 -12.60 -16.96 7.24
C GLU A 134 -12.43 -15.90 8.33
N ASP A 135 -11.22 -15.71 8.87
CA ASP A 135 -10.92 -14.76 9.96
C ASP A 135 -9.94 -13.66 9.58
N TYR A 136 -9.96 -12.54 10.30
CA TYR A 136 -8.94 -11.50 10.22
C TYR A 136 -7.98 -11.70 11.38
N ALA A 137 -6.70 -11.96 11.11
CA ALA A 137 -5.72 -12.25 12.14
C ALA A 137 -4.40 -11.52 11.88
N ASN A 138 -3.75 -11.09 12.96
CA ASN A 138 -2.40 -10.55 12.88
C ASN A 138 -1.36 -11.67 12.65
N MET A 139 -0.09 -11.30 12.50
CA MET A 139 0.99 -12.26 12.26
C MET A 139 1.17 -13.31 13.37
N ARG A 140 0.65 -13.06 14.58
CA ARG A 140 0.67 -14.02 15.71
C ARG A 140 -0.51 -14.99 15.68
N GLY A 141 -1.38 -14.91 14.67
CA GLY A 141 -2.61 -15.69 14.55
C GLY A 141 -3.71 -15.26 15.51
N ILE A 142 -3.59 -14.08 16.13
CA ILE A 142 -4.61 -13.54 17.02
C ILE A 142 -5.65 -12.84 16.17
N SER A 143 -6.92 -13.17 16.40
CA SER A 143 -8.04 -12.55 15.69
C SER A 143 -8.12 -11.05 16.01
N ILE A 144 -8.30 -10.25 14.95
CA ILE A 144 -8.54 -8.80 14.99
C ILE A 144 -9.86 -8.45 14.29
N ARG A 145 -10.73 -9.44 14.07
CA ARG A 145 -12.01 -9.29 13.35
C ARG A 145 -12.87 -8.16 13.88
N GLU A 146 -13.02 -8.05 15.19
CA GLU A 146 -13.88 -7.03 15.82
C GLU A 146 -13.38 -5.59 15.57
N HIS A 147 -12.14 -5.45 15.10
CA HIS A 147 -11.47 -4.18 14.86
C HIS A 147 -11.09 -3.97 13.39
N THR A 148 -11.57 -4.82 12.48
CA THR A 148 -11.21 -4.77 11.05
C THR A 148 -12.46 -4.67 10.21
N ALA A 149 -12.66 -3.54 9.53
CA ALA A 149 -13.74 -3.42 8.56
C ALA A 149 -13.46 -4.31 7.34
N PRO A 150 -14.48 -4.95 6.76
CA PRO A 150 -14.33 -5.95 5.72
C PRO A 150 -14.07 -5.33 4.34
N CYS A 151 -13.04 -4.48 4.22
CA CYS A 151 -12.62 -3.85 2.97
C CYS A 151 -12.24 -4.89 1.90
N ASP A 152 -11.78 -6.06 2.32
CA ASP A 152 -11.47 -7.19 1.45
C ASP A 152 -12.67 -7.69 0.64
N ARG A 153 -13.89 -7.55 1.17
CA ARG A 153 -15.12 -7.86 0.43
C ARG A 153 -15.24 -7.00 -0.82
N MET A 154 -14.79 -5.75 -0.80
CA MET A 154 -14.82 -4.92 -2.00
C MET A 154 -13.93 -5.48 -3.12
N PHE A 155 -12.80 -6.13 -2.80
CA PHE A 155 -11.91 -6.77 -3.78
C PHE A 155 -12.51 -8.07 -4.34
N GLU A 156 -13.32 -8.79 -3.57
CA GLU A 156 -14.04 -9.96 -4.08
C GLU A 156 -15.27 -9.59 -4.93
N LEU A 157 -15.81 -8.39 -4.74
CA LEU A 157 -17.07 -7.95 -5.33
C LEU A 157 -16.90 -7.00 -6.51
N CYS A 158 -15.72 -6.41 -6.69
CA CYS A 158 -15.44 -5.49 -7.79
C CYS A 158 -15.13 -6.24 -9.10
N GLU A 159 -15.37 -5.58 -10.24
CA GLU A 159 -15.06 -6.08 -11.58
C GLU A 159 -13.99 -5.20 -12.28
N VAL A 160 -13.16 -4.53 -11.49
CA VAL A 160 -12.10 -3.62 -11.97
C VAL A 160 -10.73 -4.19 -11.59
N PRO A 161 -9.65 -3.77 -12.27
CA PRO A 161 -8.31 -4.25 -11.93
C PRO A 161 -7.92 -3.93 -10.49
N THR A 162 -7.22 -4.87 -9.86
CA THR A 162 -6.86 -4.83 -8.44
C THR A 162 -5.36 -5.02 -8.20
N ILE A 163 -4.81 -4.29 -7.24
CA ILE A 163 -3.42 -4.38 -6.82
C ILE A 163 -3.38 -4.57 -5.31
N GLY A 164 -2.55 -5.50 -4.83
CA GLY A 164 -2.28 -5.70 -3.40
C GLY A 164 -0.83 -5.39 -3.06
N VAL A 165 -0.60 -4.78 -1.90
CA VAL A 165 0.72 -4.55 -1.30
C VAL A 165 0.70 -5.11 0.12
N GLY A 166 1.64 -5.99 0.43
CA GLY A 166 1.76 -6.66 1.73
C GLY A 166 3.21 -7.03 2.07
N ASP A 167 3.47 -7.30 3.34
CA ASP A 167 4.79 -7.61 3.88
C ASP A 167 4.86 -8.88 4.77
N GLY A 168 3.70 -9.44 5.12
CA GLY A 168 3.56 -10.52 6.11
C GLY A 168 2.86 -11.78 5.60
N GLY A 169 1.84 -11.66 4.75
CA GLY A 169 1.09 -12.78 4.16
C GLY A 169 -0.39 -12.86 4.55
N ASN A 170 -0.85 -11.97 5.43
CA ASN A 170 -2.22 -11.87 5.96
C ASN A 170 -3.00 -10.66 5.40
N GLU A 171 -2.44 -9.98 4.42
CA GLU A 171 -2.97 -8.79 3.77
C GLU A 171 -3.68 -9.14 2.45
N ILE A 172 -4.61 -8.29 2.02
CA ILE A 172 -5.30 -8.40 0.73
C ILE A 172 -4.27 -8.46 -0.41
N GLY A 173 -4.39 -9.46 -1.28
CA GLY A 173 -3.47 -9.73 -2.38
C GLY A 173 -2.51 -10.89 -2.09
N MET A 174 -2.16 -11.12 -0.82
CA MET A 174 -1.30 -12.25 -0.43
C MET A 174 -1.95 -13.62 -0.69
N GLY A 175 -3.27 -13.65 -0.96
CA GLY A 175 -3.96 -14.84 -1.47
C GLY A 175 -3.39 -15.37 -2.78
N ASN A 176 -2.67 -14.55 -3.56
CA ASN A 176 -1.96 -15.01 -4.76
C ASN A 176 -0.82 -15.99 -4.44
N LEU A 177 -0.28 -15.94 -3.22
CA LEU A 177 0.80 -16.80 -2.75
C LEU A 177 0.35 -17.72 -1.61
N LYS A 178 -0.96 -17.86 -1.39
CA LYS A 178 -1.55 -18.64 -0.29
C LYS A 178 -0.92 -20.02 -0.10
N ASP A 179 -0.76 -20.79 -1.18
CA ASP A 179 -0.21 -22.15 -1.11
C ASP A 179 1.28 -22.13 -0.74
N VAL A 180 2.05 -21.16 -1.26
CA VAL A 180 3.46 -20.96 -0.90
C VAL A 180 3.61 -20.54 0.55
N ILE A 181 2.75 -19.63 1.03
CA ILE A 181 2.74 -19.17 2.42
C ILE A 181 2.40 -20.33 3.36
N LEU A 182 1.39 -21.14 3.05
CA LEU A 182 1.05 -22.35 3.83
C LEU A 182 2.20 -23.35 3.90
N GLU A 183 2.96 -23.50 2.82
CA GLU A 183 4.07 -24.46 2.76
C GLU A 183 5.34 -23.94 3.43
N LYS A 184 5.64 -22.64 3.30
CA LYS A 184 6.95 -22.08 3.62
C LYS A 184 6.98 -21.19 4.86
N LEU A 185 5.86 -20.62 5.29
CA LEU A 185 5.77 -19.68 6.40
C LEU A 185 4.85 -20.21 7.50
N GLU A 186 5.16 -19.89 8.75
CA GLU A 186 4.33 -20.26 9.91
C GLU A 186 3.18 -19.26 10.11
N LEU A 187 2.36 -19.07 9.08
CA LEU A 187 1.25 -18.10 9.06
C LEU A 187 -0.01 -18.75 8.45
N THR A 188 -1.19 -18.37 8.94
CA THR A 188 -2.44 -18.65 8.22
C THR A 188 -2.67 -17.55 7.19
N PRO A 189 -2.47 -17.80 5.88
CA PRO A 189 -2.47 -16.72 4.89
C PRO A 189 -3.85 -16.13 4.65
N CYS A 190 -3.83 -14.87 4.21
CA CYS A 190 -4.95 -14.25 3.52
C CYS A 190 -5.38 -15.11 2.32
N ARG A 191 -6.69 -15.21 2.06
CA ARG A 191 -7.22 -15.90 0.86
C ARG A 191 -7.57 -14.95 -0.28
N ILE A 192 -7.58 -13.65 -0.01
CA ILE A 192 -8.05 -12.61 -0.93
C ILE A 192 -6.96 -12.33 -1.95
N ARG A 193 -7.32 -12.47 -3.23
CA ARG A 193 -6.44 -12.34 -4.39
C ARG A 193 -6.58 -10.95 -5.01
N THR A 194 -5.56 -10.56 -5.75
CA THR A 194 -5.54 -9.35 -6.58
C THR A 194 -4.91 -9.67 -7.93
N ASP A 195 -5.13 -8.83 -8.95
CA ASP A 195 -4.55 -9.06 -10.29
C ASP A 195 -3.04 -8.87 -10.29
N ARG A 196 -2.55 -7.87 -9.53
CA ARG A 196 -1.12 -7.66 -9.26
C ARG A 196 -0.85 -7.72 -7.76
N LEU A 197 0.30 -8.28 -7.40
CA LEU A 197 0.82 -8.30 -6.04
C LEU A 197 2.20 -7.65 -6.03
N VAL A 198 2.41 -6.76 -5.07
CA VAL A 198 3.70 -6.17 -4.72
C VAL A 198 4.01 -6.62 -3.29
N ILE A 199 5.19 -7.20 -3.09
CA ILE A 199 5.71 -7.47 -1.75
C ILE A 199 6.88 -6.55 -1.43
N ALA A 200 7.03 -6.22 -0.17
CA ALA A 200 8.14 -5.39 0.32
C ALA A 200 8.52 -5.83 1.73
N THR A 201 9.62 -5.26 2.26
CA THR A 201 9.98 -5.45 3.68
C THR A 201 8.97 -4.78 4.63
N VAL A 202 8.37 -3.69 4.16
CA VAL A 202 7.37 -2.83 4.80
C VAL A 202 6.44 -2.39 3.68
N SER A 203 5.14 -2.53 3.83
CA SER A 203 4.16 -2.27 2.77
C SER A 203 4.19 -0.83 2.24
N ASN A 204 4.45 0.13 3.11
CA ASN A 204 4.73 1.52 2.74
C ASN A 204 5.80 1.60 1.65
N TRP A 205 6.88 0.82 1.76
CA TRP A 205 7.98 0.83 0.80
C TRP A 205 7.55 0.23 -0.54
N GLY A 206 6.72 -0.81 -0.52
CA GLY A 206 6.10 -1.35 -1.74
C GLY A 206 5.25 -0.31 -2.45
N ALA A 207 4.44 0.45 -1.71
CA ALA A 207 3.64 1.55 -2.24
C ALA A 207 4.52 2.69 -2.80
N TYR A 208 5.61 3.05 -2.12
CA TYR A 208 6.59 4.02 -2.66
C TYR A 208 7.25 3.50 -3.93
N GLY A 209 7.52 2.20 -4.02
CA GLY A 209 8.05 1.55 -5.21
C GLY A 209 7.13 1.76 -6.41
N ILE A 210 5.83 1.46 -6.26
CA ILE A 210 4.80 1.72 -7.29
C ILE A 210 4.78 3.20 -7.67
N ALA A 211 4.73 4.10 -6.68
CA ALA A 211 4.68 5.54 -6.90
C ALA A 211 5.92 6.07 -7.65
N SER A 212 7.10 5.55 -7.32
CA SER A 212 8.36 5.89 -7.99
C SER A 212 8.37 5.42 -9.46
N GLU A 213 7.86 4.22 -9.74
CA GLU A 213 7.75 3.70 -11.11
C GLU A 213 6.72 4.49 -11.92
N LEU A 214 5.62 4.95 -11.32
CA LEU A 214 4.65 5.85 -11.95
C LEU A 214 5.31 7.17 -12.40
N GLU A 215 6.14 7.79 -11.56
CA GLU A 215 6.93 8.97 -11.98
C GLU A 215 7.93 8.62 -13.08
N ALA A 216 8.66 7.50 -12.95
CA ALA A 216 9.64 7.07 -13.95
C ALA A 216 9.01 6.84 -15.33
N LEU A 217 7.84 6.20 -15.37
CA LEU A 217 7.11 5.86 -16.59
C LEU A 217 6.48 7.09 -17.25
N THR A 218 5.96 8.03 -16.47
CA THR A 218 5.24 9.20 -17.00
C THR A 218 6.16 10.40 -17.26
N GLY A 219 7.34 10.43 -16.63
CA GLY A 219 8.25 11.57 -16.66
C GLY A 219 7.72 12.81 -15.93
N LYS A 220 6.59 12.69 -15.21
CA LYS A 220 5.99 13.77 -14.42
C LYS A 220 6.52 13.71 -12.99
N THR A 221 6.95 14.85 -12.44
CA THR A 221 7.35 14.96 -11.04
C THR A 221 6.12 14.90 -10.14
N VAL A 222 5.82 13.71 -9.61
CA VAL A 222 4.62 13.44 -8.80
C VAL A 222 4.90 12.62 -7.54
N PHE A 223 5.97 11.82 -7.53
CA PHE A 223 6.47 11.08 -6.39
C PHE A 223 7.61 11.84 -5.72
N SER A 224 8.67 12.22 -6.46
CA SER A 224 9.87 12.83 -5.89
C SER A 224 9.59 14.17 -5.22
N ARG A 225 8.52 14.86 -5.66
CA ARG A 225 7.96 16.01 -4.97
C ARG A 225 6.44 15.90 -4.89
N ILE A 226 5.90 15.99 -3.68
CA ILE A 226 4.46 15.98 -3.39
C ILE A 226 4.09 17.35 -2.83
N ASP A 227 3.06 17.98 -3.39
CA ASP A 227 2.58 19.32 -2.97
C ASP A 227 3.70 20.38 -2.83
N GLY A 228 4.75 20.24 -3.63
CA GLY A 228 5.87 21.18 -3.64
C GLY A 228 6.96 20.92 -2.58
N SER A 229 6.85 19.90 -1.73
CA SER A 229 7.92 19.44 -0.84
C SER A 229 8.63 18.20 -1.39
N HIS A 230 9.81 17.83 -0.87
CA HIS A 230 10.44 16.55 -1.19
C HIS A 230 9.66 15.41 -0.52
N VAL A 231 9.56 14.25 -1.16
CA VAL A 231 8.76 13.11 -0.66
C VAL A 231 9.11 12.70 0.77
N THR A 232 10.38 12.79 1.16
CA THR A 232 10.84 12.48 2.52
C THR A 232 10.23 13.42 3.55
N GLN A 233 10.10 14.71 3.24
CA GLN A 233 9.48 15.69 4.13
C GLN A 233 7.99 15.41 4.28
N PHE A 234 7.31 15.14 3.17
CA PHE A 234 5.89 14.78 3.18
C PHE A 234 5.63 13.56 4.08
N VAL A 235 6.40 12.48 3.91
CA VAL A 235 6.24 11.26 4.71
C VAL A 235 6.61 11.48 6.17
N GLU A 236 7.66 12.23 6.47
CA GLU A 236 8.03 12.56 7.85
C GLU A 236 6.92 13.33 8.58
N ASP A 237 6.38 14.37 7.94
CA ASP A 237 5.29 15.18 8.51
C ASP A 237 4.02 14.35 8.68
N PHE A 238 3.72 13.46 7.72
CA PHE A 238 2.58 12.56 7.78
C PHE A 238 2.72 11.56 8.94
N LEU A 239 3.85 10.85 9.03
CA LEU A 239 4.10 9.86 10.09
C LEU A 239 4.05 10.48 11.49
N GLN A 240 4.67 11.66 11.66
CA GLN A 240 4.62 12.35 12.95
C GLN A 240 3.17 12.66 13.34
N ARG A 241 2.38 13.19 12.39
CA ARG A 241 0.98 13.55 12.65
C ARG A 241 0.11 12.34 12.96
N THR A 242 0.25 11.24 12.23
CA THR A 242 -0.59 10.04 12.48
C THR A 242 -0.25 9.39 13.81
N VAL A 243 1.02 9.38 14.23
CA VAL A 243 1.43 8.96 15.58
C VAL A 243 0.86 9.89 16.65
N ASP A 244 0.87 11.21 16.44
CA ASP A 244 0.24 12.18 17.34
C ASP A 244 -1.29 11.95 17.47
N LEU A 245 -1.92 11.47 16.39
CA LEU A 245 -3.33 11.05 16.37
C LEU A 245 -3.57 9.65 16.97
N GLY A 246 -2.51 8.91 17.30
CA GLY A 246 -2.56 7.65 18.03
C GLY A 246 -2.10 6.41 17.28
N SER A 247 -1.60 6.54 16.05
CA SER A 247 -1.00 5.43 15.29
C SER A 247 0.17 4.82 16.08
N VAL A 248 0.38 3.51 15.91
CA VAL A 248 1.39 2.74 16.63
C VAL A 248 2.33 2.03 15.69
N ASP A 249 3.55 1.79 16.13
CA ASP A 249 4.47 0.91 15.42
C ASP A 249 3.94 -0.55 15.44
N GLY A 250 3.87 -1.21 14.28
CA GLY A 250 3.27 -2.53 14.13
C GLY A 250 3.96 -3.65 14.92
N LEU A 251 5.25 -3.50 15.20
CA LEU A 251 6.04 -4.49 15.93
C LEU A 251 5.97 -4.31 17.45
N SER A 252 6.18 -3.08 17.94
CA SER A 252 6.19 -2.78 19.38
C SER A 252 4.79 -2.51 19.93
N GLY A 253 3.86 -2.05 19.09
CA GLY A 253 2.54 -1.56 19.50
C GLY A 253 2.58 -0.24 20.28
N GLU A 254 3.72 0.46 20.26
CA GLU A 254 3.91 1.74 20.95
C GLU A 254 3.61 2.92 20.02
N ARG A 255 3.13 4.02 20.60
CA ARG A 255 2.94 5.29 19.89
C ARG A 255 4.29 5.99 19.71
N ILE A 256 5.04 5.54 18.71
CA ILE A 256 6.37 6.05 18.38
C ILE A 256 6.51 6.15 16.87
N VAL A 257 7.31 7.12 16.39
CA VAL A 257 7.57 7.29 14.97
C VAL A 257 8.59 6.26 14.47
N LYS A 258 8.10 5.03 14.35
CA LYS A 258 8.73 3.89 13.71
C LYS A 258 7.73 3.23 12.79
N VAL A 259 8.24 2.48 11.82
CA VAL A 259 7.41 1.64 10.95
C VAL A 259 8.01 0.25 11.02
N ASP A 260 7.25 -0.70 11.54
CA ASP A 260 7.63 -2.10 11.67
C ASP A 260 8.96 -2.37 12.40
N GLY A 261 9.20 -1.57 13.43
CA GLY A 261 10.41 -1.59 14.25
C GLY A 261 11.58 -0.82 13.67
N PHE A 262 11.49 -0.35 12.42
CA PHE A 262 12.50 0.48 11.79
C PHE A 262 12.40 1.93 12.27
N GLU A 263 13.56 2.53 12.57
CA GLU A 263 13.65 3.95 12.86
C GLU A 263 13.23 4.79 11.65
N ARG A 264 12.65 5.96 11.91
CA ARG A 264 12.28 6.94 10.88
C ARG A 264 13.38 7.15 9.82
N SER A 265 14.65 7.17 10.23
CA SER A 265 15.77 7.38 9.30
C SER A 265 15.84 6.31 8.20
N VAL A 266 15.43 5.08 8.48
CA VAL A 266 15.40 3.98 7.50
C VAL A 266 14.29 4.21 6.49
N GLU A 267 13.10 4.61 6.94
CA GLU A 267 11.98 5.01 6.07
C GLU A 267 12.42 6.10 5.06
N LEU A 268 13.09 7.14 5.57
CA LEU A 268 13.57 8.26 4.76
C LEU A 268 14.72 7.86 3.82
N GLU A 269 15.55 6.89 4.22
CA GLU A 269 16.59 6.30 3.36
C GLU A 269 15.96 5.63 2.14
N ILE A 270 14.96 4.77 2.33
CA ILE A 270 14.27 4.06 1.24
C ILE A 270 13.65 5.05 0.25
N LEU A 271 12.93 6.06 0.74
CA LEU A 271 12.39 7.13 -0.09
C LEU A 271 13.48 7.88 -0.87
N SER A 272 14.61 8.18 -0.23
CA SER A 272 15.74 8.87 -0.85
C SER A 272 16.40 8.04 -1.94
N LEU A 273 16.52 6.72 -1.75
CA LEU A 273 17.04 5.79 -2.75
C LEU A 273 16.12 5.73 -3.97
N LEU A 274 14.80 5.58 -3.77
CA LEU A 274 13.81 5.58 -4.84
C LEU A 274 13.82 6.91 -5.62
N ALA A 275 13.82 8.05 -4.92
CA ALA A 275 13.87 9.37 -5.55
C ALA A 275 15.19 9.60 -6.30
N SER A 276 16.31 9.10 -5.79
CA SER A 276 17.63 9.21 -6.44
C SER A 276 17.74 8.35 -7.70
N LYS A 277 17.08 7.19 -7.73
CA LYS A 277 17.01 6.33 -8.93
C LYS A 277 16.40 7.07 -10.13
N LEU A 278 15.40 7.92 -9.90
CA LEU A 278 14.76 8.73 -10.96
C LEU A 278 15.72 9.71 -11.64
N LYS A 279 16.72 10.22 -10.91
CA LYS A 279 17.73 11.14 -11.47
C LYS A 279 18.76 10.44 -12.36
N ARG A 280 18.97 9.14 -12.16
CA ARG A 280 20.00 8.34 -12.86
C ARG A 280 19.54 7.76 -14.19
N ASN A 281 18.23 7.66 -14.40
CA ASN A 281 17.63 7.27 -15.67
C ASN A 281 17.01 8.52 -16.32
N PRO A 282 17.78 9.32 -17.10
CA PRO A 282 17.21 10.48 -17.77
C PRO A 282 16.07 10.05 -18.69
N ARG A 283 15.02 10.88 -18.70
CA ARG A 283 13.78 10.71 -19.44
C ARG A 283 14.08 10.23 -20.88
N PRO A 284 13.38 9.23 -21.42
CA PRO A 284 13.38 9.04 -22.86
C PRO A 284 12.86 10.34 -23.49
N ASP A 285 13.62 10.86 -24.44
CA ASP A 285 13.30 12.07 -25.19
C ASP A 285 11.87 11.94 -25.76
N GLN A 286 10.97 12.85 -25.38
CA GLN A 286 9.62 12.91 -25.91
C GLN A 286 9.66 13.49 -27.33
N SER A 287 10.21 12.72 -28.26
CA SER A 287 10.20 12.99 -29.70
C SER A 287 9.19 12.10 -30.43
N PHE A 288 8.00 11.91 -29.85
CA PHE A 288 6.79 11.40 -30.51
C PHE A 288 5.61 12.02 -29.74
N GLN A 289 4.69 12.81 -30.28
CA GLN A 289 4.07 12.88 -31.60
C GLN A 289 3.67 14.33 -31.93
N ARG A 290 3.71 14.65 -33.23
CA ARG A 290 2.99 15.79 -33.84
C ARG A 290 1.53 15.44 -34.03
#